data_AF-A0A6M2CLR4-F1
#
_entry.id   AF-A0A6M2CLR4-F1
#
_cell.length_a   1.000
_cell.length_b   1.000
_cell.length_c   1.000
_cell.angle_alpha   90.00
_cell.angle_beta   90.00
_cell.angle_gamma   90.00
#
_symmetry.space_group_name_H-M   'P 1'
#
loop_
_entity.id
_entity.type
_entity.pdbx_description
1 polymer ?
#
loop_
_entity_poly.entity_id
_entity_poly.type
_entity_poly.pdbx_seq_one_letter_code
_entity_poly.pdbx_strand_id
1 'polypeptide(L)'
;MAAITRLCRLSQKLEKMRAVAPPQARFLTSAVKHRAPCQPLSVSLQPAPQARLLYQVQASTQFLPSRSYSDKPPLTLDSIRDRTMLVLKLYDKIDPEKLTLESHFIYDLGLDSLDCVEVIMAIEDEFGFEIPDTDAEKLVKPADIIQYVADKEDVYK
;
A
#
# COMPACT_ATOMS: atom_id res chain seq x y z
N MET A 1 13.96 -42.54 -28.45
CA MET A 1 14.62 -41.21 -28.42
C MET A 1 13.68 -40.03 -28.79
N ALA A 2 12.36 -40.15 -28.60
CA ALA A 2 11.40 -39.07 -28.94
C ALA A 2 10.84 -38.30 -27.73
N ALA A 3 11.13 -38.73 -26.50
CA ALA A 3 10.59 -38.14 -25.27
C ALA A 3 11.37 -36.89 -24.80
N ILE A 4 12.68 -36.83 -25.06
CA ILE A 4 13.55 -35.75 -24.57
C ILE A 4 13.30 -34.42 -25.31
N THR A 5 12.82 -34.46 -26.55
CA THR A 5 12.54 -33.25 -27.34
C THR A 5 11.25 -32.54 -26.92
N ARG A 6 10.32 -33.19 -26.22
CA ARG A 6 9.07 -32.55 -25.72
C ARG A 6 9.28 -31.79 -24.42
N LEU A 7 10.20 -32.23 -23.55
CA LEU A 7 10.54 -31.51 -22.32
C LEU A 7 11.28 -30.19 -22.62
N CYS A 8 12.15 -30.16 -23.63
CA CYS A 8 12.86 -28.94 -24.01
C CYS A 8 11.92 -27.84 -24.58
N ARG A 9 10.82 -28.25 -25.23
CA ARG A 9 9.82 -27.32 -25.79
C ARG A 9 8.86 -26.74 -24.73
N LEU A 10 8.74 -27.38 -23.56
CA LEU A 10 7.98 -26.86 -22.42
C LEU A 10 8.83 -25.87 -21.58
N SER A 11 10.14 -26.08 -21.44
CA SER A 11 11.02 -25.08 -20.81
C SER A 11 11.05 -23.75 -21.54
N GLN A 12 11.03 -23.73 -22.88
CA GLN A 12 10.97 -22.49 -23.65
C GLN A 12 9.66 -21.71 -23.50
N LYS A 13 8.58 -22.34 -23.03
CA LYS A 13 7.29 -21.66 -22.81
C LYS A 13 7.20 -21.03 -21.41
N LEU A 14 7.99 -21.50 -20.45
CA LEU A 14 8.02 -20.96 -19.09
C LEU A 14 8.95 -19.73 -18.97
N GLU A 15 9.97 -19.60 -19.82
CA GLU A 15 10.87 -18.43 -19.83
C GLU A 15 10.20 -17.16 -20.40
N LYS A 16 9.17 -17.32 -21.24
CA LYS A 16 8.48 -16.19 -21.92
C LYS A 16 7.53 -15.39 -21.02
N MET A 17 7.35 -15.77 -19.77
CA MET A 17 6.46 -15.07 -18.82
C MET A 17 7.21 -14.27 -17.73
N ARG A 18 8.54 -14.15 -17.81
CA ARG A 18 9.35 -13.41 -16.81
C ARG A 18 9.77 -12.00 -17.24
N ALA A 19 9.19 -11.45 -18.32
CA ALA A 19 9.56 -10.15 -18.85
C ALA A 19 8.44 -9.10 -18.68
N VAL A 20 8.22 -8.66 -17.45
CA VAL A 20 7.62 -7.34 -17.19
C VAL A 20 8.57 -6.61 -16.25
N ALA A 21 9.51 -5.88 -16.85
CA ALA A 21 10.42 -5.01 -16.16
C ALA A 21 9.68 -3.72 -15.71
N PRO A 22 9.98 -3.16 -14.53
CA PRO A 22 9.53 -1.83 -14.17
C PRO A 22 10.24 -0.77 -15.03
N PRO A 23 9.57 0.32 -15.44
CA PRO A 23 10.22 1.38 -16.19
C PRO A 23 11.19 2.14 -15.28
N GLN A 24 12.49 2.02 -15.57
CA GLN A 24 13.51 2.82 -14.90
C GLN A 24 13.51 4.26 -15.41
N ALA A 25 13.46 5.16 -14.42
CA ALA A 25 13.99 6.50 -14.35
C ALA A 25 14.79 7.01 -15.56
N ARG A 26 14.29 8.08 -16.18
CA ARG A 26 15.14 9.02 -16.92
C ARG A 26 15.54 10.17 -15.99
N PHE A 27 16.82 10.17 -15.66
CA PHE A 27 17.55 11.34 -15.20
C PHE A 27 17.36 12.51 -16.17
N LEU A 28 16.97 13.67 -15.63
CA LEU A 28 17.49 14.94 -16.11
C LEU A 28 18.04 15.71 -14.90
N THR A 29 19.36 15.65 -14.80
CA THR A 29 20.20 16.55 -14.04
C THR A 29 20.06 17.96 -14.59
N SER A 30 19.63 18.93 -13.77
CA SER A 30 20.09 20.31 -13.92
C SER A 30 19.75 21.19 -12.70
N ALA A 31 20.82 21.68 -12.09
CA ALA A 31 20.93 22.94 -11.36
C ALA A 31 20.24 23.08 -9.99
N VAL A 32 20.89 22.49 -8.98
CA VAL A 32 20.93 23.09 -7.64
C VAL A 32 21.57 24.48 -7.77
N LYS A 33 20.76 25.53 -7.71
CA LYS A 33 21.24 26.90 -7.53
C LYS A 33 21.27 27.20 -6.04
N HIS A 34 22.49 27.36 -5.54
CA HIS A 34 22.85 27.79 -4.21
C HIS A 34 22.10 29.04 -3.71
N ARG A 35 22.08 29.14 -2.36
CA ARG A 35 21.74 30.25 -1.46
C ARG A 35 20.31 30.17 -0.92
N ALA A 36 20.04 30.32 0.38
CA ALA A 36 20.72 31.16 1.38
C ALA A 36 20.52 30.59 2.81
N PRO A 37 21.34 31.02 3.80
CA PRO A 37 21.30 30.52 5.17
C PRO A 37 20.11 31.08 5.96
N CYS A 38 19.51 30.23 6.81
CA CYS A 38 18.65 30.66 7.91
C CYS A 38 19.51 31.41 8.93
N GLN A 39 19.42 32.73 8.97
CA GLN A 39 19.92 33.52 10.10
C GLN A 39 18.79 33.80 11.10
N PRO A 40 19.08 33.82 12.41
CA PRO A 40 18.07 34.01 13.43
C PRO A 40 17.61 35.47 13.51
N LEU A 41 16.35 35.61 13.92
CA LEU A 41 15.59 36.85 14.09
C LEU A 41 16.29 37.80 15.08
N SER A 42 16.84 38.90 14.58
CA SER A 42 17.18 40.06 15.40
C SER A 42 16.04 41.08 15.33
N VAL A 43 15.28 41.18 16.41
CA VAL A 43 14.30 42.24 16.65
C VAL A 43 15.05 43.56 16.82
N SER A 44 14.72 44.57 16.01
CA SER A 44 15.03 45.96 16.30
C SER A 44 13.80 46.81 16.01
N LEU A 45 13.42 47.60 17.01
CA LEU A 45 12.17 48.34 17.09
C LEU A 45 12.46 49.84 16.94
N GLN A 46 11.47 50.54 16.35
CA GLN A 46 11.19 52.00 16.40
C GLN A 46 11.79 52.91 15.29
N PRO A 47 11.24 54.13 15.10
CA PRO A 47 9.83 54.49 14.87
C PRO A 47 9.64 55.43 13.64
N ALA A 48 8.39 55.65 13.24
CA ALA A 48 7.99 56.46 12.08
C ALA A 48 8.34 57.96 12.18
N PRO A 49 8.44 58.66 11.03
CA PRO A 49 7.49 59.74 10.82
C PRO A 49 6.90 59.82 9.39
N GLN A 50 5.58 60.00 9.39
CA GLN A 50 4.73 60.77 8.48
C GLN A 50 5.26 61.10 7.08
N ALA A 51 4.68 60.45 6.06
CA ALA A 51 4.19 61.14 4.87
C ALA A 51 3.16 60.27 4.15
N ARG A 52 1.99 60.87 3.97
CA ARG A 52 0.79 60.34 3.33
C ARG A 52 1.06 60.05 1.86
N LEU A 53 0.97 58.79 1.43
CA LEU A 53 0.82 58.45 0.02
C LEU A 53 -0.18 57.31 -0.11
N LEU A 54 -1.25 57.59 -0.85
CA LEU A 54 -2.37 56.69 -1.07
C LEU A 54 -1.86 55.42 -1.74
N TYR A 55 -1.85 54.32 -1.01
CA TYR A 55 -1.64 53.01 -1.63
C TYR A 55 -2.91 52.20 -1.42
N GLN A 56 -3.62 51.97 -2.52
CA GLN A 56 -4.73 51.04 -2.57
C GLN A 56 -4.18 49.67 -2.18
N VAL A 57 -4.57 49.18 -0.99
CA VAL A 57 -4.36 47.79 -0.63
C VAL A 57 -5.35 46.99 -1.46
N GLN A 58 -4.88 46.53 -2.62
CA GLN A 58 -5.56 45.46 -3.33
C GLN A 58 -5.53 44.27 -2.37
N ALA A 59 -6.67 43.99 -1.76
CA ALA A 59 -6.90 42.75 -1.04
C ALA A 59 -6.78 41.63 -2.07
N SER A 60 -5.55 41.16 -2.30
CA SER A 60 -5.31 39.90 -2.96
C SER A 60 -5.90 38.86 -2.02
N THR A 61 -7.15 38.48 -2.27
CA THR A 61 -7.74 37.28 -1.71
C THR A 61 -6.87 36.14 -2.21
N GLN A 62 -5.83 35.82 -1.44
CA GLN A 62 -4.93 34.72 -1.74
C GLN A 62 -5.81 33.47 -1.62
N PHE A 63 -6.19 32.92 -2.77
CA PHE A 63 -6.73 31.58 -2.85
C PHE A 63 -5.68 30.65 -2.25
N LEU A 64 -5.91 30.22 -1.01
CA LEU A 64 -5.11 29.19 -0.39
C LEU A 64 -5.32 27.92 -1.24
N PRO A 65 -4.26 27.32 -1.80
CA PRO A 65 -4.40 26.05 -2.48
C PRO A 65 -4.94 25.04 -1.48
N SER A 66 -6.11 24.48 -1.77
CA SER A 66 -6.63 23.34 -1.01
C SER A 66 -5.60 22.22 -1.11
N ARG A 67 -4.93 21.94 0.01
CA ARG A 67 -4.10 20.75 0.13
C ARG A 67 -5.03 19.55 0.11
N SER A 68 -5.14 18.89 -1.03
CA SER A 68 -5.71 17.56 -1.14
C SER A 68 -4.79 16.63 -0.34
N TYR A 69 -5.09 16.44 0.94
CA TYR A 69 -4.50 15.34 1.67
C TYR A 69 -5.05 14.06 1.05
N SER A 70 -4.13 13.15 0.73
CA SER A 70 -4.37 11.84 0.13
C SER A 70 -5.64 11.20 0.68
N ASP A 71 -6.75 11.29 -0.06
CA ASP A 71 -7.82 10.32 0.11
C ASP A 71 -7.18 8.96 -0.18
N LYS A 72 -7.31 8.04 0.78
CA LYS A 72 -6.80 6.68 0.59
C LYS A 72 -7.42 6.14 -0.70
N PRO A 73 -6.63 5.59 -1.64
CA PRO A 73 -7.17 5.08 -2.89
C PRO A 73 -8.31 4.09 -2.61
N PRO A 74 -9.39 4.10 -3.41
CA PRO A 74 -10.52 3.21 -3.19
C PRO A 74 -10.04 1.76 -3.22
N LEU A 75 -10.34 1.03 -2.14
CA LEU A 75 -10.04 -0.40 -2.01
C LEU A 75 -10.83 -1.16 -3.07
N THR A 76 -10.13 -1.60 -4.11
CA THR A 76 -10.64 -2.51 -5.14
C THR A 76 -10.39 -3.95 -4.69
N LEU A 77 -11.13 -4.93 -5.23
CA LEU A 77 -10.94 -6.35 -4.92
C LEU A 77 -9.49 -6.81 -5.13
N ASP A 78 -8.84 -6.30 -6.18
CA ASP A 78 -7.43 -6.60 -6.46
C ASP A 78 -6.51 -6.10 -5.35
N SER A 79 -6.76 -4.88 -4.84
CA SER A 79 -5.98 -4.33 -3.73
C SER A 79 -6.19 -5.09 -2.42
N ILE A 80 -7.40 -5.60 -2.17
CA ILE A 80 -7.69 -6.45 -0.99
C ILE A 80 -6.89 -7.74 -1.10
N ARG A 81 -7.00 -8.42 -2.26
CA ARG A 81 -6.26 -9.65 -2.54
C ARG A 81 -4.76 -9.48 -2.34
N ASP A 82 -4.18 -8.43 -2.92
CA ASP A 82 -2.73 -8.17 -2.84
C ASP A 82 -2.28 -7.91 -1.41
N ARG A 83 -3.06 -7.13 -0.63
CA ARG A 83 -2.78 -6.85 0.78
C ARG A 83 -2.89 -8.09 1.65
N THR A 84 -3.97 -8.87 1.53
CA THR A 84 -4.13 -10.13 2.27
C THR A 84 -2.97 -11.08 1.97
N MET A 85 -2.54 -11.18 0.71
CA MET A 85 -1.43 -12.04 0.33
C MET A 85 -0.09 -11.53 0.84
N LEU A 86 0.05 -10.22 1.02
CA LEU A 86 1.24 -9.62 1.60
C LEU A 86 1.33 -9.93 3.10
N VAL A 87 0.23 -9.77 3.84
CA VAL A 87 0.18 -10.12 5.28
C VAL A 87 0.53 -11.59 5.49
N LEU A 88 -0.06 -12.50 4.71
CA LEU A 88 0.23 -13.94 4.80
C LEU A 88 1.68 -14.30 4.47
N LYS A 89 2.35 -13.56 3.59
CA LYS A 89 3.77 -13.77 3.27
C LYS A 89 4.73 -13.23 4.32
N LEU A 90 4.28 -12.26 5.11
CA LEU A 90 5.09 -11.68 6.20
C LEU A 90 5.07 -12.55 7.46
N TYR A 91 4.16 -13.52 7.54
CA TYR A 91 4.06 -14.40 8.69
C TYR A 91 5.14 -15.49 8.62
N ASP A 92 6.05 -15.52 9.60
CA ASP A 92 7.27 -16.36 9.58
C ASP A 92 6.99 -17.87 9.53
N LYS A 93 5.79 -18.32 9.89
CA LYS A 93 5.40 -19.74 9.87
C LYS A 93 4.91 -20.21 8.49
N ILE A 94 4.59 -19.29 7.58
CA ILE A 94 4.03 -19.61 6.27
C ILE A 94 5.13 -19.53 5.22
N ASP A 95 5.33 -20.63 4.49
CA ASP A 95 6.20 -20.63 3.32
C ASP A 95 5.50 -19.91 2.14
N PRO A 96 6.07 -18.83 1.58
CA PRO A 96 5.43 -18.07 0.49
C PRO A 96 5.30 -18.88 -0.81
N GLU A 97 6.07 -19.97 -0.96
CA GLU A 97 6.02 -20.86 -2.12
C GLU A 97 4.85 -21.86 -2.06
N LYS A 98 4.39 -22.22 -0.86
CA LYS A 98 3.25 -23.13 -0.65
C LYS A 98 1.92 -22.38 -0.51
N LEU A 99 1.98 -21.08 -0.25
CA LEU A 99 0.81 -20.23 -0.10
C LEU A 99 0.03 -20.13 -1.41
N THR A 100 -1.22 -20.58 -1.39
CA THR A 100 -2.17 -20.40 -2.49
C THR A 100 -3.48 -19.83 -1.96
N LEU A 101 -4.35 -19.33 -2.85
CA LEU A 101 -5.64 -18.80 -2.39
C LEU A 101 -6.56 -19.86 -1.80
N GLU A 102 -6.43 -21.09 -2.29
CA GLU A 102 -7.27 -22.23 -1.92
C GLU A 102 -6.64 -23.09 -0.81
N SER A 103 -5.42 -22.76 -0.36
CA SER A 103 -4.74 -23.56 0.66
C SER A 103 -5.42 -23.41 2.00
N HIS A 104 -5.60 -24.53 2.68
CA HIS A 104 -6.13 -24.59 4.03
C HIS A 104 -5.04 -24.32 5.05
N PHE A 105 -5.27 -23.40 6.00
CA PHE A 105 -4.27 -23.02 7.01
C PHE A 105 -3.77 -24.22 7.83
N ILE A 106 -4.69 -25.06 8.32
CA ILE A 106 -4.35 -26.24 9.13
C ILE A 106 -3.79 -27.40 8.29
N TYR A 107 -4.46 -27.80 7.21
CA TYR A 107 -4.09 -29.03 6.50
C TYR A 107 -2.94 -28.88 5.49
N ASP A 108 -2.85 -27.75 4.78
CA ASP A 108 -1.84 -27.55 3.73
C ASP A 108 -0.60 -26.83 4.26
N LEU A 109 -0.81 -25.79 5.07
CA LEU A 109 0.28 -24.99 5.64
C LEU A 109 0.75 -25.55 6.99
N GLY A 110 -0.05 -26.39 7.65
CA GLY A 110 0.33 -27.01 8.92
C GLY A 110 0.37 -26.02 10.08
N LEU A 111 -0.45 -24.97 10.01
CA LEU A 111 -0.56 -23.99 11.09
C LEU A 111 -1.34 -24.56 12.28
N ASP A 112 -0.93 -24.18 13.49
CA ASP A 112 -1.65 -24.53 14.69
C ASP A 112 -2.93 -23.69 14.83
N SER A 113 -3.87 -24.15 15.66
CA SER A 113 -5.10 -23.41 15.93
C SER A 113 -4.85 -22.02 16.52
N LEU A 114 -3.74 -21.84 17.26
CA LEU A 114 -3.32 -20.55 17.79
C LEU A 114 -2.80 -19.63 16.67
N ASP A 115 -1.96 -20.17 15.78
CA ASP A 115 -1.41 -19.42 14.64
C ASP A 115 -2.52 -18.89 13.72
N CYS A 116 -3.61 -19.65 13.56
CA CYS A 116 -4.78 -19.20 12.81
C CYS A 116 -5.40 -17.93 13.41
N VAL A 117 -5.49 -17.83 14.73
CA VAL A 117 -6.01 -16.64 15.43
C VAL A 117 -5.06 -15.45 15.24
N GLU A 118 -3.75 -15.66 15.34
CA GLU A 118 -2.75 -14.60 15.12
C GLU A 118 -2.79 -14.03 13.71
N VAL A 119 -2.93 -14.89 12.70
CA VAL A 119 -3.06 -14.47 11.29
C VAL A 119 -4.33 -13.64 11.08
N ILE A 120 -5.44 -14.05 11.69
CA ILE A 120 -6.71 -13.32 11.58
C ILE A 120 -6.59 -11.93 12.23
N MET A 121 -6.00 -11.85 13.42
CA MET A 121 -5.75 -10.56 14.08
C MET A 121 -4.86 -9.63 13.24
N ALA A 122 -3.83 -10.16 12.57
CA ALA A 122 -2.99 -9.35 11.68
C ALA A 122 -3.74 -8.82 10.45
N ILE A 123 -4.73 -9.57 9.96
CA ILE A 123 -5.58 -9.14 8.84
C ILE A 123 -6.58 -8.09 9.30
N GLU A 124 -7.22 -8.29 10.45
CA GLU A 124 -8.10 -7.30 11.09
C GLU A 124 -7.41 -5.95 11.27
N ASP A 125 -6.18 -5.95 11.77
CA ASP A 125 -5.37 -4.74 11.95
C ASP A 125 -5.03 -4.02 10.63
N GLU A 126 -4.76 -4.78 9.55
CA GLU A 126 -4.40 -4.21 8.25
C GLU A 126 -5.57 -3.46 7.60
N PHE A 127 -6.79 -3.96 7.76
CA PHE A 127 -7.99 -3.36 7.16
C PHE A 127 -8.76 -2.48 8.15
N GLY A 128 -8.56 -2.64 9.45
CA GLY A 128 -9.16 -1.84 10.52
C GLY A 128 -10.61 -2.23 10.83
N PHE A 129 -10.94 -3.52 10.78
CA PHE A 129 -12.26 -4.07 11.13
C PHE A 129 -12.12 -5.19 12.16
N GLU A 130 -13.24 -5.56 12.79
CA GLU A 130 -13.29 -6.59 13.85
C GLU A 130 -14.14 -7.77 13.36
N ILE A 131 -13.57 -8.97 13.29
CA ILE A 131 -14.27 -10.20 12.92
C ILE A 131 -14.67 -10.92 14.21
N PRO A 132 -15.96 -11.26 14.38
CA PRO A 132 -16.34 -12.08 15.52
C PRO A 132 -15.72 -13.48 15.39
N ASP A 133 -15.27 -14.06 16.51
CA ASP A 133 -14.68 -15.41 16.56
C ASP A 133 -15.52 -16.48 15.83
N THR A 134 -16.85 -16.34 15.88
CA THR A 134 -17.79 -17.28 15.24
C THR A 134 -17.66 -17.33 13.71
N ASP A 135 -17.23 -16.23 13.11
CA ASP A 135 -16.95 -16.14 11.68
C ASP A 135 -15.47 -16.45 11.40
N ALA A 136 -14.56 -15.99 12.25
CA ALA A 136 -13.12 -16.27 12.16
C ALA A 136 -12.81 -17.77 12.10
N GLU A 137 -13.50 -18.60 12.90
CA GLU A 137 -13.34 -20.07 12.88
C GLU A 137 -13.71 -20.72 11.54
N LYS A 138 -14.58 -20.07 10.74
CA LYS A 138 -14.99 -20.57 9.42
C LYS A 138 -14.05 -20.14 8.31
N LEU A 139 -13.24 -19.09 8.54
CA LEU A 139 -12.31 -18.52 7.57
C LEU A 139 -11.00 -19.31 7.53
N VAL A 140 -11.08 -20.54 7.03
CA VAL A 140 -9.95 -21.50 7.01
C VAL A 140 -9.06 -21.36 5.77
N LYS A 141 -9.46 -20.54 4.79
CA LYS A 141 -8.71 -20.28 3.55
C LYS A 141 -8.51 -18.78 3.30
N PRO A 142 -7.41 -18.39 2.64
CA PRO A 142 -7.19 -17.01 2.20
C PRO A 142 -8.28 -16.47 1.26
N ALA A 143 -8.84 -17.31 0.38
CA ALA A 143 -9.93 -16.92 -0.53
C ALA A 143 -11.18 -16.48 0.23
N ASP A 144 -11.54 -17.22 1.29
CA ASP A 144 -12.72 -16.92 2.11
C ASP A 144 -12.56 -15.59 2.83
N ILE A 145 -11.35 -15.28 3.31
CA ILE A 145 -11.02 -13.99 3.94
C ILE A 145 -11.18 -12.83 2.94
N ILE A 146 -10.65 -12.98 1.72
CA ILE A 146 -10.77 -11.93 0.70
C ILE A 146 -12.24 -11.64 0.40
N GLN A 147 -13.05 -12.70 0.28
CA GLN A 147 -14.47 -12.56 0.03
C GLN A 147 -15.20 -11.91 1.22
N TYR A 148 -14.85 -12.30 2.45
CA TYR A 148 -15.40 -11.69 3.66
C TYR A 148 -15.09 -10.19 3.75
N VAL A 149 -13.85 -9.80 3.46
CA VAL A 149 -13.42 -8.39 3.46
C VAL A 149 -14.15 -7.61 2.37
N ALA A 150 -14.30 -8.17 1.17
CA ALA A 150 -15.02 -7.53 0.07
C ALA A 150 -16.49 -7.26 0.43
N ASP A 151 -17.18 -8.26 0.99
CA ASP A 151 -18.59 -8.15 1.38
C ASP A 151 -18.81 -7.14 2.52
N LYS A 152 -17.85 -6.97 3.43
CA LYS A 152 -17.95 -6.03 4.56
C LYS A 152 -17.58 -4.60 4.17
N GLU A 153 -16.50 -4.39 3.42
CA GLU A 153 -16.03 -3.05 3.03
C GLU A 153 -16.99 -2.34 2.07
N ASP A 154 -17.69 -3.09 1.20
CA ASP A 154 -18.73 -2.52 0.32
C ASP A 154 -19.99 -2.08 1.08
N VAL A 155 -20.21 -2.59 2.30
CA VAL A 155 -21.38 -2.27 3.13
C VAL A 155 -21.19 -0.98 3.93
N TYR A 156 -19.94 -0.53 4.14
CA TYR A 156 -19.62 0.66 4.93
C TYR A 156 -19.21 1.89 4.08
N LYS A 157 -19.41 1.87 2.76
CA LYS A 157 -19.18 3.02 1.87
C LYS A 157 -20.44 3.68 1.35
#